data_AF-A0A4Q6B8D3-F1
#
_entry.id   AF-A0A4Q6B8D3-F1
#
_cell.length_a   1.000
_cell.length_b   1.000
_cell.length_c   1.000
_cell.angle_alpha   90.00
_cell.angle_beta   90.00
_cell.angle_gamma   90.00
#
_symmetry.space_group_name_H-M   'P 1'
#
loop_
_entity.id
_entity.type
_entity.pdbx_description
1 polymer ?
#
loop_
_entity_poly.entity_id
_entity_poly.type
_entity_poly.pdbx_seq_one_letter_code
_entity_poly.pdbx_strand_id
1 'polypeptide(L)'
;MTPPKDIPDDPIAVMRVAFAHLENGAHADAEACSRRALQLAPGDLDAATMLGLALQGQAKHVEASAVWDDLTRRDPSRLLAWANFGTSLRAQRRFDDALMAYARAAALGA
;
A
#
# COMPACT_ATOMS: atom_id res chain seq x y z
N MET A 1 10.19 8.66 15.57
CA MET A 1 9.25 7.71 16.19
C MET A 1 9.91 6.35 16.18
N THR A 2 10.14 5.75 17.33
CA THR A 2 10.66 4.37 17.40
C THR A 2 9.58 3.42 16.90
N PRO A 3 9.90 2.42 16.06
CA PRO A 3 8.91 1.44 15.61
C PRO A 3 8.23 0.77 16.81
N PRO A 4 6.96 0.35 16.68
CA PRO A 4 6.20 -0.24 17.77
C PRO A 4 6.98 -1.41 18.39
N LYS A 5 7.16 -1.37 19.71
CA LYS A 5 8.03 -2.31 20.45
C LYS A 5 7.53 -3.76 20.44
N ASP A 6 6.23 -3.97 20.19
CA ASP A 6 5.58 -5.27 20.23
C ASP A 6 4.70 -5.48 18.98
N ILE A 7 5.34 -5.69 17.83
CA ILE A 7 4.61 -6.15 16.63
C ILE A 7 4.31 -7.64 16.81
N PRO A 8 3.06 -8.10 16.67
CA PRO A 8 2.72 -9.51 16.79
C PRO A 8 3.55 -10.40 15.84
N ASP A 9 3.72 -11.68 16.17
CA ASP A 9 4.35 -12.66 15.28
C ASP A 9 3.33 -13.49 14.47
N ASP A 10 2.04 -13.20 14.64
CA ASP A 10 0.97 -13.80 13.85
C ASP A 10 0.59 -12.86 12.67
N PRO A 11 0.66 -13.32 11.40
CA PRO A 11 0.39 -12.48 10.23
C PRO A 11 -0.97 -11.77 10.28
N ILE A 12 -2.01 -12.47 10.72
CA ILE A 12 -3.37 -11.92 10.78
C ILE A 12 -3.44 -10.82 11.86
N ALA A 13 -2.87 -11.06 13.04
CA ALA A 13 -2.79 -10.07 14.11
C ALA A 13 -1.99 -8.84 13.68
N VAL A 14 -0.83 -9.00 13.02
CA VAL A 14 -0.01 -7.88 12.52
C VAL A 14 -0.79 -7.04 11.52
N MET A 15 -1.52 -7.66 10.60
CA MET A 15 -2.33 -6.94 9.61
C MET A 15 -3.46 -6.16 10.25
N ARG A 16 -4.14 -6.71 11.27
CA ARG A 16 -5.16 -5.98 12.02
C ARG A 16 -4.60 -4.75 12.73
N VAL A 17 -3.40 -4.87 13.29
CA VAL A 17 -2.70 -3.74 13.92
C VAL A 17 -2.28 -2.70 12.87
N ALA A 18 -1.76 -3.12 11.72
CA ALA A 18 -1.42 -2.22 10.62
C ALA A 18 -2.64 -1.42 10.14
N PHE A 19 -3.78 -2.09 9.98
CA PHE A 19 -5.03 -1.45 9.60
C PHE A 19 -5.49 -0.42 10.64
N ALA A 20 -5.49 -0.78 11.92
CA ALA A 20 -5.85 0.14 12.99
C ALA A 20 -4.93 1.38 13.04
N HIS A 21 -3.64 1.22 12.76
CA HIS A 21 -2.72 2.35 12.65
C HIS A 21 -3.04 3.24 11.43
N LEU A 22 -3.45 2.68 10.30
CA LEU A 22 -3.90 3.48 9.14
C LEU A 22 -5.14 4.30 9.46
N GLU A 23 -6.14 3.71 10.11
CA GLU A 23 -7.37 4.41 10.52
C GLU A 23 -7.09 5.57 11.47
N ASN A 24 -6.09 5.41 12.34
CA ASN A 24 -5.66 6.45 13.28
C ASN A 24 -4.67 7.48 12.68
N GLY A 25 -4.32 7.36 11.39
CA GLY A 25 -3.33 8.23 10.75
C GLY A 25 -1.87 7.99 11.21
N ALA A 26 -1.63 6.94 11.99
CA ALA A 26 -0.31 6.53 12.47
C ALA A 26 0.47 5.80 11.36
N HIS A 27 0.72 6.49 10.26
CA HIS A 27 1.21 5.88 9.02
C HIS A 27 2.60 5.23 9.15
N ALA A 28 3.48 5.74 10.02
CA ALA A 28 4.81 5.13 10.24
C ALA A 28 4.71 3.79 10.99
N ASP A 29 3.79 3.66 11.95
CA ASP A 29 3.56 2.41 12.66
C ASP A 29 2.88 1.39 11.75
N ALA A 30 1.92 1.84 10.93
CA ALA A 30 1.31 1.02 9.88
C ALA A 30 2.35 0.48 8.89
N GLU A 31 3.33 1.28 8.49
CA GLU A 31 4.43 0.83 7.64
C GLU A 31 5.24 -0.28 8.33
N ALA A 32 5.62 -0.09 9.59
CA ALA A 32 6.40 -1.07 10.35
C ALA A 32 5.66 -2.41 10.46
N CYS A 33 4.37 -2.38 10.82
CA CYS A 33 3.53 -3.57 10.88
C CYS A 33 3.37 -4.23 9.51
N SER A 34 3.10 -3.46 8.46
CA SER A 34 2.92 -4.01 7.10
C SER A 34 4.20 -4.69 6.58
N ARG A 35 5.37 -4.09 6.83
CA ARG A 35 6.66 -4.72 6.48
C ARG A 35 6.90 -5.99 7.28
N ARG A 36 6.52 -6.04 8.56
CA ARG A 36 6.60 -7.27 9.36
C ARG A 36 5.68 -8.36 8.82
N ALA A 37 4.44 -8.02 8.46
CA ALA A 37 3.51 -8.97 7.84
C ALA A 37 4.09 -9.55 6.53
N LEU A 38 4.72 -8.72 5.70
CA LEU A 38 5.40 -9.17 4.48
C LEU A 38 6.67 -10.00 4.76
N GLN A 39 7.36 -9.82 5.88
CA GLN A 39 8.46 -10.72 6.27
C GLN A 39 7.92 -12.12 6.63
N LEU A 40 6.78 -12.19 7.30
CA LEU A 40 6.14 -13.45 7.69
C LEU A 40 5.45 -14.13 6.48
N ALA A 41 4.87 -13.34 5.59
CA ALA A 41 4.17 -13.79 4.38
C ALA A 41 4.51 -12.88 3.18
N PRO A 42 5.63 -13.12 2.46
CA PRO A 42 6.08 -12.26 1.36
C PRO A 42 5.10 -12.15 0.18
N GLY A 43 4.22 -13.15 0.04
CA GLY A 43 3.19 -13.18 -1.00
C GLY A 43 1.88 -12.49 -0.63
N ASP A 44 1.76 -11.89 0.55
CA ASP A 44 0.49 -11.33 0.98
C ASP A 44 0.19 -9.98 0.30
N LEU A 45 -0.83 -9.98 -0.58
CA LEU A 45 -1.25 -8.80 -1.33
C LEU A 45 -1.97 -7.76 -0.45
N ASP A 46 -2.62 -8.19 0.64
CA ASP A 46 -3.31 -7.29 1.56
C ASP A 46 -2.30 -6.60 2.47
N ALA A 47 -1.27 -7.31 2.94
CA ALA A 47 -0.14 -6.69 3.66
C ALA A 47 0.60 -5.67 2.79
N ALA A 48 0.84 -5.99 1.51
CA ALA A 48 1.38 -5.03 0.55
C ALA A 48 0.45 -3.84 0.31
N THR A 49 -0.88 -4.05 0.33
CA THR A 49 -1.86 -2.96 0.24
C THR A 49 -1.74 -2.02 1.44
N MET A 50 -1.64 -2.56 2.67
CA MET A 50 -1.44 -1.75 3.88
C MET A 50 -0.13 -0.95 3.82
N LEU A 51 0.96 -1.56 3.31
CA LEU A 51 2.23 -0.87 3.11
C LEU A 51 2.10 0.30 2.13
N GLY A 52 1.45 0.08 0.98
CA GLY A 52 1.23 1.13 -0.02
C GLY A 52 0.45 2.33 0.54
N LEU A 53 -0.61 2.08 1.31
CA LEU A 53 -1.40 3.12 1.96
C LEU A 53 -0.60 3.87 3.02
N ALA A 54 0.17 3.15 3.84
CA ALA A 54 1.04 3.72 4.86
C ALA A 54 2.12 4.65 4.26
N LEU A 55 2.72 4.25 3.14
CA LEU A 55 3.71 5.06 2.43
C LEU A 55 3.07 6.30 1.80
N GLN A 56 1.87 6.20 1.22
CA GLN A 56 1.13 7.35 0.71
C GLN A 56 0.76 8.35 1.81
N GLY A 57 0.30 7.87 2.96
CA GLY A 57 0.00 8.73 4.12
C GLY A 57 1.21 9.49 4.64
N GLN A 58 2.42 8.95 4.44
CA GLN A 58 3.69 9.63 4.75
C GLN A 58 4.23 10.49 3.59
N ALA A 59 3.48 10.66 2.50
CA ALA A 59 3.92 11.30 1.27
C ALA A 59 5.17 10.67 0.60
N LYS A 60 5.50 9.42 0.94
CA LYS A 60 6.58 8.63 0.32
C LYS A 60 6.13 8.05 -1.02
N HIS A 61 5.73 8.92 -1.95
CA HIS A 61 5.03 8.54 -3.17
C HIS A 61 5.85 7.68 -4.12
N VAL A 62 7.18 7.82 -4.13
CA VAL A 62 8.09 6.99 -4.94
C VAL A 62 8.02 5.53 -4.47
N GLU A 63 8.23 5.29 -3.16
CA GLU A 63 8.14 3.95 -2.58
C GLU A 63 6.73 3.36 -2.71
N ALA A 64 5.69 4.17 -2.44
CA ALA A 64 4.31 3.73 -2.60
C ALA A 64 4.03 3.28 -4.05
N SER A 65 4.50 4.04 -5.05
CA SER A 65 4.30 3.70 -6.45
C SER A 65 4.96 2.38 -6.85
N ALA A 66 6.11 2.04 -6.28
CA ALA A 66 6.75 0.75 -6.51
C ALA A 66 5.93 -0.42 -5.93
N VAL A 67 5.34 -0.24 -4.74
CA VAL A 67 4.45 -1.23 -4.12
C VAL A 67 3.18 -1.41 -4.97
N TRP A 68 2.58 -0.31 -5.43
CA TRP A 68 1.38 -0.38 -6.26
C TRP A 68 1.63 -1.01 -7.62
N ASP A 69 2.75 -0.68 -8.26
CA ASP A 69 3.19 -1.28 -9.52
C ASP A 69 3.42 -2.81 -9.39
N ASP A 70 3.95 -3.27 -8.26
CA ASP A 70 4.03 -4.70 -7.98
C ASP A 70 2.66 -5.36 -7.81
N LEU A 71 1.78 -4.73 -7.01
CA LEU A 71 0.42 -5.22 -6.80
C LEU A 71 -0.37 -5.31 -8.11
N THR A 72 -0.25 -4.33 -9.01
CA THR A 72 -0.96 -4.34 -10.30
C THR A 72 -0.42 -5.37 -11.28
N ARG A 73 0.87 -5.74 -11.20
CA ARG A 73 1.41 -6.87 -11.96
C ARG A 73 0.94 -8.22 -11.42
N ARG A 74 0.89 -8.36 -10.09
CA ARG A 74 0.51 -9.61 -9.42
C ARG A 74 -0.99 -9.88 -9.46
N ASP A 75 -1.79 -8.84 -9.33
CA ASP A 75 -3.24 -8.88 -9.52
C ASP A 75 -3.69 -7.71 -10.43
N PRO A 76 -3.70 -7.92 -11.75
CA PRO A 76 -4.13 -6.91 -12.72
C PRO A 76 -5.61 -6.52 -12.63
N SER A 77 -6.41 -7.25 -11.84
CA SER A 77 -7.84 -7.00 -11.63
C SER A 77 -8.14 -6.19 -10.36
N ARG A 78 -7.12 -5.92 -9.53
CA ARG A 78 -7.27 -5.20 -8.28
C ARG A 78 -7.47 -3.70 -8.49
N LEU A 79 -8.72 -3.28 -8.62
CA LEU A 79 -9.11 -1.87 -8.83
C LEU A 79 -8.43 -0.91 -7.86
N LEU A 80 -8.41 -1.24 -6.56
CA LEU A 80 -7.81 -0.41 -5.52
C LEU A 80 -6.32 -0.15 -5.76
N ALA A 81 -5.58 -1.13 -6.27
CA ALA A 81 -4.15 -0.98 -6.55
C ALA A 81 -3.92 0.01 -7.70
N TRP A 82 -4.68 -0.11 -8.79
CA TRP A 82 -4.59 0.83 -9.92
C TRP A 82 -4.95 2.27 -9.54
N ALA A 83 -6.01 2.46 -8.73
CA ALA A 83 -6.40 3.78 -8.26
C ALA A 83 -5.31 4.44 -7.39
N ASN A 84 -4.74 3.71 -6.44
CA ASN A 84 -3.69 4.24 -5.58
C ASN A 84 -2.35 4.39 -6.30
N PHE A 85 -2.09 3.58 -7.33
CA PHE A 85 -0.94 3.75 -8.21
C PHE A 85 -1.00 5.10 -8.92
N GLY A 86 -2.15 5.40 -9.56
CA GLY A 86 -2.38 6.68 -10.23
C GLY A 86 -2.21 7.86 -9.28
N THR A 87 -2.70 7.76 -8.04
CA THR A 87 -2.52 8.80 -7.02
C THR A 87 -1.06 9.02 -6.65
N SER A 88 -0.28 7.94 -6.52
CA SER A 88 1.15 8.03 -6.23
C SER A 88 1.95 8.60 -7.40
N LEU A 89 1.61 8.25 -8.64
CA LEU A 89 2.24 8.76 -9.86
C LEU A 89 1.93 10.24 -10.06
N ARG A 90 0.68 10.66 -9.84
CA ARG A 90 0.26 12.06 -9.90
C ARG A 90 1.01 12.92 -8.90
N ALA A 91 1.20 12.45 -7.67
CA ALA A 91 1.99 13.16 -6.65
C ALA A 91 3.48 13.30 -7.05
N GLN A 92 3.99 12.39 -7.87
CA GLN A 92 5.33 12.49 -8.49
C GLN A 92 5.36 13.35 -9.77
N ARG A 93 4.24 13.97 -10.17
CA ARG A 93 4.07 14.71 -11.43
C ARG A 93 4.23 13.85 -12.70
N ARG A 94 4.06 12.53 -12.60
CA ARG A 94 4.01 11.60 -13.74
C ARG A 94 2.57 11.49 -14.24
N PHE A 95 2.09 12.56 -14.87
CA PHE A 95 0.66 12.71 -15.17
C PHE A 95 0.14 11.72 -16.21
N ASP A 96 0.91 11.42 -17.25
CA ASP A 96 0.50 10.47 -18.30
C ASP A 96 0.35 9.04 -17.73
N ASP A 97 1.35 8.60 -16.95
CA ASP A 97 1.30 7.31 -16.27
C ASP A 97 0.13 7.24 -15.28
N ALA A 98 -0.12 8.33 -14.54
CA ALA A 98 -1.25 8.40 -13.61
C ALA A 98 -2.59 8.27 -14.34
N LEU A 99 -2.75 8.93 -15.48
CA LEU A 99 -3.96 8.85 -16.30
C LEU A 99 -4.18 7.42 -16.81
N MET A 100 -3.13 6.73 -17.25
CA MET A 100 -3.21 5.32 -17.66
C MET A 100 -3.65 4.42 -16.50
N ALA A 101 -3.08 4.61 -15.31
CA ALA A 101 -3.44 3.85 -14.12
C ALA A 101 -4.91 4.09 -13.71
N TYR A 102 -5.36 5.35 -13.73
CA TYR A 102 -6.76 5.69 -13.46
C TYR A 102 -7.73 5.14 -14.50
N ALA A 103 -7.37 5.19 -15.79
CA ALA A 103 -8.18 4.60 -16.86
C ALA A 103 -8.33 3.09 -16.66
N ARG A 104 -7.25 2.41 -16.23
CA ARG A 104 -7.29 0.98 -15.90
C ARG A 104 -8.19 0.70 -14.69
N ALA A 105 -8.12 1.52 -13.64
CA ALA A 105 -9.02 1.40 -12.48
C ALA A 105 -10.50 1.60 -12.89
N ALA A 106 -10.79 2.61 -13.72
CA ALA A 106 -12.14 2.90 -14.21
C ALA A 106 -12.70 1.74 -15.05
N ALA A 107 -11.89 1.13 -15.91
CA ALA A 107 -12.30 -0.02 -16.72
C ALA A 107 -12.61 -1.28 -15.89
N LEU A 108 -12.06 -1.41 -14.69
CA LEU A 108 -12.33 -2.54 -13.78
C LEU A 108 -13.58 -2.33 -12.92
N GLY A 109 -14.05 -1.09 -12.76
CA GLY A 109 -15.24 -0.75 -11.97
C GLY A 109 -16.49 -0.45 -12.79
N ALA A 110 -16.39 -0.60 -14.12
CA ALA A 110 -17.48 -0.37 -15.08
C ALA A 110 -18.36 -1.61 -15.29
#